data_AF-A0A447N7B3-F1
#
_entry.id   AF-A0A447N7B3-F1
#
_cell.length_a   1.000
_cell.length_b   1.000
_cell.length_c   1.000
_cell.angle_alpha   90.00
_cell.angle_beta   90.00
_cell.angle_gamma   90.00
#
_symmetry.space_group_name_H-M   'P 1'
#
loop_
_entity.id
_entity.type
_entity.pdbx_description
1 polymer ?
#
loop_
_entity_poly.entity_id
_entity_poly.type
_entity_poly.pdbx_seq_one_letter_code
_entity_poly.pdbx_strand_id
1 'polypeptide(L)'
;MNQSLLVTKRDGRTERINLDKIHRVLDWAAEGLNNVSVSQVELRSHIQFYDGIKTSDIHETIIKAAADLISRDAPDYQYLAARLAIFHLRKKAFGQFEPPALYHHVVKMVELGKYDNHLLEDYTEEEFKQMDSFIVHDRDMTFSYAAVKQLEGKYLVQNRVTGEIYESAQFLYILVAACLFSNYPRETRLSYVKRFYDAVSTFKISLPTPIMSGVRTPTRQFSSCVLIECGDSLDSINATSSAIVKYVSQRAGIGINAGRIRALGSPIRGGEAFHTGCIPFYKHFQTAVKSCSQGGVRGGAATLFYPMWHLEVESLLVLKNNRGVEGNRVRHMDYGVQINKLMYTRLLKGGDITLFSPSDVPGLYDAFFADQDEFERLYVKYENDDSIRKQRVKAVELFSLMMQERASTGRIYIQNVDHCNTHSPFDPVVAPVRQSNLCLEIALPTQTAERCQR
;
A
#
# COMPACT_ATOMS: atom_id res chain seq x y z
N MET A 1 -39.74 -33.65 17.84
CA MET A 1 -38.39 -34.01 17.39
C MET A 1 -37.39 -32.94 17.85
N ASN A 2 -37.19 -32.82 19.17
CA ASN A 2 -36.19 -31.92 19.76
C ASN A 2 -34.86 -32.66 19.84
N GLN A 3 -34.11 -32.74 18.73
CA GLN A 3 -32.69 -33.01 18.85
C GLN A 3 -32.04 -31.73 19.38
N SER A 4 -31.73 -31.71 20.67
CA SER A 4 -31.07 -30.59 21.31
C SER A 4 -29.63 -30.51 20.81
N LEU A 5 -29.39 -29.64 19.83
CA LEU A 5 -28.05 -29.36 19.30
C LEU A 5 -27.08 -29.00 20.43
N LEU A 6 -25.94 -29.67 20.47
CA LEU A 6 -24.81 -29.34 21.33
C LEU A 6 -23.87 -28.37 20.60
N VAL A 7 -23.23 -27.48 21.37
CA VAL A 7 -22.25 -26.52 20.85
C VAL A 7 -20.93 -26.69 21.60
N THR A 8 -19.82 -26.56 20.87
CA THR A 8 -18.46 -26.64 21.43
C THR A 8 -17.95 -25.24 21.75
N LYS A 9 -17.69 -24.97 23.03
CA LYS A 9 -17.12 -23.72 23.53
C LYS A 9 -15.66 -23.55 23.13
N ARG A 10 -15.17 -22.32 23.26
CA ARG A 10 -13.76 -21.97 22.98
C ARG A 10 -12.77 -22.70 23.91
N ASP A 11 -13.22 -23.08 25.10
CA ASP A 11 -12.44 -23.86 26.07
C ASP A 11 -12.61 -25.39 25.91
N GLY A 12 -13.29 -25.84 24.85
CA GLY A 12 -13.52 -27.25 24.53
C GLY A 12 -14.72 -27.89 25.23
N ARG A 13 -15.40 -27.20 26.17
CA ARG A 13 -16.60 -27.74 26.83
C ARG A 13 -17.80 -27.79 25.87
N THR A 14 -18.65 -28.79 26.02
CA THR A 14 -19.92 -28.90 25.29
C THR A 14 -21.09 -28.43 26.15
N GLU A 15 -21.98 -27.64 25.57
CA GLU A 15 -23.25 -27.25 26.22
C GLU A 15 -24.40 -27.29 25.21
N ARG A 16 -25.64 -27.22 25.69
CA ARG A 16 -26.80 -27.09 24.80
C ARG A 16 -26.81 -25.72 24.13
N ILE A 17 -27.17 -25.68 22.85
CA ILE A 17 -27.38 -24.41 22.15
C ILE A 17 -28.38 -23.54 22.92
N ASN A 18 -28.07 -22.26 23.06
CA ASN A 18 -28.95 -21.28 23.68
C ASN A 18 -29.30 -20.22 22.65
N LEU A 19 -30.46 -20.38 22.02
CA LEU A 19 -30.94 -19.47 20.97
C LEU A 19 -31.29 -18.10 21.52
N ASP A 20 -31.81 -18.01 22.75
CA ASP A 20 -32.11 -16.73 23.41
C ASP A 20 -30.86 -15.85 23.57
N LYS A 21 -29.69 -16.46 23.83
CA LYS A 21 -28.41 -15.75 23.87
C LYS A 21 -28.02 -15.19 22.50
N ILE A 22 -28.31 -15.91 21.41
CA ILE A 22 -28.04 -15.45 20.05
C ILE A 22 -28.98 -14.28 19.73
N HIS A 23 -30.27 -14.45 20.01
CA HIS A 23 -31.31 -13.43 19.82
C HIS A 23 -30.95 -12.12 20.52
N ARG A 24 -30.59 -12.18 21.82
CA ARG A 24 -30.18 -10.99 22.59
C ARG A 24 -28.97 -10.26 22.01
N VAL A 25 -28.01 -10.99 21.42
CA VAL A 25 -26.84 -10.37 20.76
C VAL A 25 -27.24 -9.73 19.43
N LEU A 26 -28.15 -10.35 18.69
CA LEU A 26 -28.67 -9.76 17.45
C LEU A 26 -29.52 -8.51 17.72
N ASP A 27 -30.38 -8.53 18.74
CA ASP A 27 -31.17 -7.38 19.18
C ASP A 27 -30.28 -6.21 19.59
N TRP A 28 -29.26 -6.48 20.41
CA TRP A 28 -28.26 -5.49 20.77
C TRP A 28 -27.56 -4.91 19.53
N ALA A 29 -27.15 -5.75 18.59
CA ALA A 29 -26.51 -5.29 17.36
C ALA A 29 -27.46 -4.47 16.47
N ALA A 30 -28.76 -4.75 16.52
CA ALA A 30 -29.80 -4.07 15.76
C ALA A 30 -30.28 -2.75 16.40
N GLU A 31 -29.86 -2.44 17.63
CA GLU A 31 -30.33 -1.26 18.37
C GLU A 31 -30.08 0.05 17.59
N GLY A 32 -31.16 0.82 17.39
CA GLY A 32 -31.11 2.10 16.67
C GLY A 32 -30.91 2.00 15.15
N LEU A 33 -30.97 0.80 14.55
CA LEU A 33 -30.86 0.59 13.10
C LEU A 33 -32.24 0.51 12.44
N ASN A 34 -32.32 1.01 11.21
CA ASN A 34 -33.55 1.03 10.43
C ASN A 34 -33.56 -0.08 9.37
N ASN A 35 -34.74 -0.62 9.09
CA ASN A 35 -34.95 -1.61 8.03
C ASN A 35 -34.06 -2.87 8.13
N VAL A 36 -33.73 -3.27 9.36
CA VAL A 36 -33.05 -4.53 9.66
C VAL A 36 -34.03 -5.50 10.32
N SER A 37 -33.86 -6.81 10.11
CA SER A 37 -34.69 -7.85 10.70
C SER A 37 -33.83 -8.91 11.37
N VAL A 38 -33.90 -8.96 12.70
CA VAL A 38 -33.22 -9.99 13.52
C VAL A 38 -33.66 -11.39 13.08
N SER A 39 -34.97 -11.60 12.91
CA SER A 39 -35.52 -12.89 12.48
C SER A 39 -35.01 -13.35 11.11
N GLN A 40 -34.76 -12.43 10.16
CA GLN A 40 -34.16 -12.80 8.87
C GLN A 40 -32.73 -13.32 9.02
N VAL A 41 -31.92 -12.69 9.90
CA VAL A 41 -30.56 -13.14 10.19
C VAL A 41 -30.57 -14.50 10.88
N GLU A 42 -31.48 -14.71 11.85
CA GLU A 42 -31.65 -15.99 12.55
C GLU A 42 -32.04 -17.11 11.58
N LEU A 43 -33.06 -16.90 10.76
CA LEU A 43 -33.52 -17.91 9.78
C LEU A 43 -32.40 -18.32 8.82
N ARG A 44 -31.65 -17.34 8.28
CA ARG A 44 -30.54 -17.61 7.35
C ARG A 44 -29.35 -18.31 8.00
N SER A 45 -29.12 -18.08 9.30
CA SER A 45 -28.00 -18.66 10.04
C SER A 45 -28.33 -20.04 10.62
N HIS A 46 -29.52 -20.24 11.17
CA HIS A 46 -29.95 -21.48 11.82
C HIS A 46 -29.95 -22.68 10.87
N ILE A 47 -30.25 -22.45 9.60
CA ILE A 47 -30.19 -23.49 8.54
C ILE A 47 -28.78 -24.11 8.43
N GLN A 48 -27.74 -23.39 8.85
CA GLN A 48 -26.34 -23.84 8.75
C GLN A 48 -25.80 -24.43 10.06
N PHE A 49 -26.59 -24.48 11.13
CA PHE A 49 -26.16 -25.05 12.41
C PHE A 49 -26.25 -26.58 12.39
N TYR A 50 -25.25 -27.24 12.95
CA TYR A 50 -25.14 -28.69 13.05
C TYR A 50 -24.68 -29.10 14.46
N ASP A 51 -24.90 -30.35 14.84
CA ASP A 51 -24.56 -30.84 16.18
C ASP A 51 -23.04 -30.82 16.42
N GLY A 52 -22.62 -30.28 17.56
CA GLY A 52 -21.21 -30.12 17.91
C GLY A 52 -20.53 -28.87 17.31
N ILE A 53 -21.27 -28.01 16.58
CA ILE A 53 -20.74 -26.78 15.97
C ILE A 53 -19.99 -25.92 17.01
N LYS A 54 -18.85 -25.37 16.60
CA LYS A 54 -18.07 -24.49 17.48
C LYS A 54 -18.76 -23.14 17.62
N THR A 55 -18.69 -22.58 18.82
CA THR A 55 -19.21 -21.24 19.09
C THR A 55 -18.51 -20.12 18.31
N SER A 56 -17.29 -20.33 17.80
CA SER A 56 -16.66 -19.44 16.82
C SER A 56 -17.46 -19.39 15.54
N ASP A 57 -17.83 -20.56 15.03
CA ASP A 57 -18.44 -20.76 13.72
C ASP A 57 -19.87 -20.22 13.73
N ILE A 58 -20.61 -20.39 14.83
CA ILE A 58 -21.92 -19.75 15.04
C ILE A 58 -21.83 -18.22 14.83
N HIS A 59 -20.83 -17.56 15.42
CA HIS A 59 -20.67 -16.12 15.27
C HIS A 59 -20.33 -15.75 13.81
N GLU A 60 -19.43 -16.48 13.16
CA GLU A 60 -19.08 -16.23 11.75
C GLU A 60 -20.30 -16.40 10.83
N THR A 61 -21.13 -17.42 11.08
CA THR A 61 -22.37 -17.66 10.34
C THR A 61 -23.37 -16.50 10.48
N ILE A 62 -23.63 -16.01 11.70
CA ILE A 62 -24.57 -14.87 11.89
C ILE A 62 -24.00 -13.57 11.31
N ILE A 63 -22.68 -13.34 11.40
CA ILE A 63 -22.02 -12.18 10.80
C ILE A 63 -22.19 -12.22 9.27
N LYS A 64 -21.94 -13.38 8.66
CA LYS A 64 -22.08 -13.57 7.21
C LYS A 64 -23.53 -13.42 6.78
N ALA A 65 -24.48 -14.01 7.51
CA ALA A 65 -25.91 -13.88 7.22
C ALA A 65 -26.38 -12.42 7.22
N ALA A 66 -25.92 -11.63 8.20
CA ALA A 66 -26.17 -10.18 8.24
C ALA A 66 -25.47 -9.42 7.10
N ALA A 67 -24.22 -9.77 6.79
CA ALA A 67 -23.46 -9.12 5.72
C ALA A 67 -24.05 -9.38 4.32
N ASP A 68 -24.58 -10.58 4.07
CA ASP A 68 -25.22 -10.97 2.81
C ASP A 68 -26.58 -10.26 2.59
N LEU A 69 -27.11 -9.56 3.61
CA LEU A 69 -28.33 -8.75 3.53
C LEU A 69 -28.07 -7.27 3.26
N ILE A 70 -26.79 -6.85 3.21
CA ILE A 70 -26.42 -5.47 2.88
C ILE A 70 -26.88 -5.13 1.47
N SER A 71 -27.74 -4.13 1.35
CA SER A 71 -28.31 -3.68 0.08
C SER A 71 -28.55 -2.17 0.09
N ARG A 72 -28.89 -1.59 -1.07
CA ARG A 72 -29.27 -0.17 -1.15
C ARG A 72 -30.54 0.13 -0.36
N ASP A 73 -31.47 -0.82 -0.29
CA ASP A 73 -32.76 -0.66 0.38
C ASP A 73 -32.66 -0.87 1.90
N ALA A 74 -31.69 -1.67 2.34
CA ALA A 74 -31.40 -1.91 3.76
C ALA A 74 -29.89 -1.73 4.05
N PRO A 75 -29.38 -0.49 4.02
CA PRO A 75 -27.96 -0.21 4.21
C PRO A 75 -27.47 -0.45 5.64
N ASP A 76 -28.36 -0.36 6.65
CA ASP A 76 -27.99 -0.48 8.06
C ASP A 76 -27.54 -1.89 8.47
N TYR A 77 -27.79 -2.91 7.63
CA TYR A 77 -27.15 -4.22 7.78
C TYR A 77 -25.62 -4.12 7.82
N GLN A 78 -25.02 -3.08 7.23
CA GLN A 78 -23.58 -2.86 7.31
C GLN A 78 -23.12 -2.60 8.75
N TYR A 79 -23.95 -1.96 9.58
CA TYR A 79 -23.66 -1.70 10.98
C TYR A 79 -24.03 -2.89 11.85
N LEU A 80 -25.14 -3.58 11.55
CA LEU A 80 -25.51 -4.82 12.24
C LEU A 80 -24.40 -5.86 12.11
N ALA A 81 -23.95 -6.14 10.89
CA ALA A 81 -22.85 -7.07 10.63
C ALA A 81 -21.52 -6.60 11.26
N ALA A 82 -21.25 -5.29 11.27
CA ALA A 82 -20.07 -4.72 11.93
C ALA A 82 -20.07 -4.94 13.44
N ARG A 83 -21.18 -4.64 14.11
CA ARG A 83 -21.33 -4.78 15.57
C ARG A 83 -21.19 -6.23 16.01
N LEU A 84 -21.77 -7.16 15.25
CA LEU A 84 -21.57 -8.60 15.45
C LEU A 84 -20.10 -9.01 15.28
N ALA A 85 -19.42 -8.48 14.26
CA ALA A 85 -18.01 -8.74 14.03
C ALA A 85 -17.12 -8.15 15.14
N ILE A 86 -17.40 -6.94 15.64
CA ILE A 86 -16.70 -6.37 16.79
C ILE A 86 -16.92 -7.23 18.03
N PHE A 87 -18.15 -7.63 18.33
CA PHE A 87 -18.45 -8.50 19.47
C PHE A 87 -17.64 -9.80 19.41
N HIS A 88 -17.55 -10.41 18.22
CA HIS A 88 -16.75 -11.59 17.99
C HIS A 88 -15.24 -11.34 18.20
N LEU A 89 -14.71 -10.22 17.68
CA LEU A 89 -13.31 -9.80 17.84
C LEU A 89 -12.95 -9.52 19.30
N ARG A 90 -13.80 -8.83 20.06
CA ARG A 90 -13.62 -8.58 21.50
C ARG A 90 -13.44 -9.90 22.25
N LYS A 91 -14.33 -10.86 22.00
CA LYS A 91 -14.20 -12.21 22.58
C LYS A 91 -12.92 -12.93 22.12
N LYS A 92 -12.48 -12.75 20.87
CA LYS A 92 -11.23 -13.36 20.36
C LYS A 92 -10.00 -12.79 21.07
N ALA A 93 -9.93 -11.47 21.25
CA ALA A 93 -8.78 -10.82 21.87
C ALA A 93 -8.76 -10.93 23.39
N PHE A 94 -9.93 -10.84 24.04
CA PHE A 94 -10.02 -10.63 25.49
C PHE A 94 -10.78 -11.74 26.24
N GLY A 95 -11.42 -12.67 25.53
CA GLY A 95 -12.29 -13.70 26.14
C GLY A 95 -13.66 -13.18 26.59
N GLN A 96 -13.85 -11.86 26.64
CA GLN A 96 -15.06 -11.17 27.05
C GLN A 96 -15.35 -9.97 26.12
N PHE A 97 -16.47 -9.27 26.32
CA PHE A 97 -16.82 -8.09 25.52
C PHE A 97 -16.08 -6.83 25.98
N GLU A 98 -16.06 -6.61 27.30
CA GLU A 98 -15.39 -5.45 27.91
C GLU A 98 -13.87 -5.56 27.79
N PRO A 99 -13.18 -4.57 27.20
CA PRO A 99 -11.73 -4.58 27.10
C PRO A 99 -11.10 -4.44 28.50
N PRO A 100 -9.89 -4.99 28.71
CA PRO A 100 -9.14 -4.77 29.95
C PRO A 100 -8.69 -3.31 30.06
N ALA A 101 -8.31 -2.85 31.25
CA ALA A 101 -7.70 -1.53 31.42
C ALA A 101 -6.45 -1.37 30.54
N LEU A 102 -6.23 -0.16 30.01
CA LEU A 102 -5.18 0.10 29.02
C LEU A 102 -3.79 -0.33 29.50
N TYR A 103 -3.43 0.02 30.75
CA TYR A 103 -2.12 -0.34 31.31
C TYR A 103 -1.89 -1.86 31.33
N HIS A 104 -2.84 -2.63 31.84
CA HIS A 104 -2.74 -4.10 31.89
C HIS A 104 -2.68 -4.73 30.50
N HIS A 105 -3.40 -4.16 29.53
CA HIS A 105 -3.30 -4.58 28.15
C HIS A 105 -1.90 -4.35 27.58
N VAL A 106 -1.32 -3.15 27.79
CA VAL A 106 0.01 -2.79 27.29
C VAL A 106 1.09 -3.68 27.92
N VAL A 107 1.06 -3.88 29.25
CA VAL A 107 2.00 -4.78 29.95
C VAL A 107 2.00 -6.18 29.33
N LYS A 108 0.82 -6.80 29.22
CA LYS A 108 0.67 -8.13 28.61
C LYS A 108 1.21 -8.17 27.18
N MET A 109 0.92 -7.13 26.38
CA MET A 109 1.34 -7.09 24.97
C MET A 109 2.84 -6.87 24.78
N VAL A 110 3.47 -6.14 25.70
CA VAL A 110 4.93 -5.98 25.76
C VAL A 110 5.59 -7.30 26.17
N GLU A 111 5.09 -7.98 27.20
CA GLU A 111 5.58 -9.31 27.62
C GLU A 111 5.48 -10.36 26.50
N LEU A 112 4.43 -10.30 25.67
CA LEU A 112 4.26 -11.16 24.50
C LEU A 112 5.08 -10.71 23.26
N GLY A 113 5.84 -9.62 23.37
CA GLY A 113 6.65 -9.04 22.29
C GLY A 113 5.83 -8.50 21.11
N LYS A 114 4.57 -8.13 21.35
CA LYS A 114 3.64 -7.63 20.32
C LYS A 114 3.62 -6.11 20.25
N TYR A 115 3.73 -5.45 21.39
CA TYR A 115 3.96 -4.01 21.48
C TYR A 115 5.41 -3.73 21.85
N ASP A 116 5.84 -2.50 21.58
CA ASP A 116 7.19 -2.07 21.88
C ASP A 116 7.35 -1.65 23.35
N ASN A 117 8.49 -1.99 23.94
CA ASN A 117 8.84 -1.71 25.33
C ASN A 117 8.85 -0.21 25.65
N HIS A 118 9.17 0.64 24.68
CA HIS A 118 9.27 2.09 24.90
C HIS A 118 7.96 2.70 25.42
N LEU A 119 6.81 2.07 25.14
CA LEU A 119 5.52 2.51 25.68
C LEU A 119 5.50 2.53 27.22
N LEU A 120 6.12 1.53 27.87
CA LEU A 120 6.20 1.43 29.32
C LEU A 120 7.35 2.25 29.91
N GLU A 121 8.33 2.64 29.09
CA GLU A 121 9.43 3.53 29.47
C GLU A 121 9.00 5.00 29.42
N ASP A 122 8.27 5.38 28.36
CA ASP A 122 7.87 6.76 28.06
C ASP A 122 6.68 7.24 28.91
N TYR A 123 5.79 6.32 29.30
CA TYR A 123 4.54 6.61 30.02
C TYR A 123 4.44 5.81 31.32
N THR A 124 4.10 6.52 32.40
CA THR A 124 3.83 5.91 33.69
C THR A 124 2.46 5.23 33.73
N GLU A 125 2.23 4.35 34.72
CA GLU A 125 0.91 3.74 34.95
C GLU A 125 -0.20 4.79 35.10
N GLU A 126 0.07 5.90 35.77
CA GLU A 126 -0.90 6.98 35.96
C GLU A 126 -1.23 7.68 34.63
N GLU A 127 -0.24 7.90 33.77
CA GLU A 127 -0.47 8.43 32.43
C GLU A 127 -1.29 7.45 31.56
N PHE A 128 -1.09 6.13 31.71
CA PHE A 128 -1.94 5.13 31.07
C PHE A 128 -3.37 5.15 31.61
N LYS A 129 -3.59 5.31 32.92
CA LYS A 129 -4.92 5.48 33.51
C LYS A 129 -5.61 6.73 32.97
N GLN A 130 -4.86 7.83 32.82
CA GLN A 130 -5.39 9.05 32.22
C GLN A 130 -5.75 8.83 30.74
N MET A 131 -4.90 8.14 29.97
CA MET A 131 -5.21 7.78 28.58
C MET A 131 -6.45 6.87 28.47
N ASP A 132 -6.63 5.95 29.40
CA ASP A 132 -7.81 5.07 29.46
C ASP A 132 -9.11 5.89 29.61
N SER A 133 -9.07 6.98 30.39
CA SER A 133 -10.21 7.91 30.52
C SER A 133 -10.56 8.66 29.24
N PHE A 134 -9.65 8.71 28.25
CA PHE A 134 -9.92 9.31 26.95
C PHE A 134 -10.64 8.35 26.02
N ILE A 135 -10.49 7.04 26.24
CA ILE A 135 -10.98 6.00 25.33
C ILE A 135 -12.50 5.91 25.42
N VAL A 136 -13.14 5.87 24.25
CA VAL A 136 -14.57 5.59 24.11
C VAL A 136 -14.74 4.31 23.30
N HIS A 137 -14.83 3.17 23.99
CA HIS A 137 -14.95 1.85 23.37
C HIS A 137 -16.20 1.68 22.48
N ASP A 138 -17.26 2.43 22.76
CA ASP A 138 -18.49 2.44 21.94
C ASP A 138 -18.27 3.02 20.54
N ARG A 139 -17.17 3.75 20.30
CA ARG A 139 -16.80 4.18 18.94
C ARG A 139 -16.55 2.98 18.02
N ASP A 140 -16.26 1.79 18.55
CA ASP A 140 -16.20 0.56 17.74
C ASP A 140 -17.56 0.25 17.06
N MET A 141 -18.69 0.70 17.62
CA MET A 141 -20.03 0.47 17.06
C MET A 141 -20.36 1.38 15.87
N THR A 142 -19.48 2.33 15.54
CA THR A 142 -19.66 3.27 14.43
C THR A 142 -19.06 2.77 13.11
N PHE A 143 -18.29 1.67 13.15
CA PHE A 143 -17.72 1.08 11.95
C PHE A 143 -18.77 0.41 11.06
N SER A 144 -18.57 0.48 9.74
CA SER A 144 -19.26 -0.40 8.79
C SER A 144 -18.58 -1.77 8.71
N TYR A 145 -19.28 -2.78 8.20
CA TYR A 145 -18.77 -4.15 8.12
C TYR A 145 -17.45 -4.22 7.33
N ALA A 146 -17.36 -3.52 6.21
CA ALA A 146 -16.14 -3.46 5.40
C ALA A 146 -14.96 -2.88 6.18
N ALA A 147 -15.18 -1.86 7.03
CA ALA A 147 -14.15 -1.28 7.87
C ALA A 147 -13.65 -2.28 8.93
N VAL A 148 -14.56 -3.02 9.57
CA VAL A 148 -14.19 -4.08 10.53
C VAL A 148 -13.38 -5.19 9.85
N LYS A 149 -13.72 -5.56 8.61
CA LYS A 149 -12.92 -6.54 7.85
C LYS A 149 -11.53 -6.01 7.47
N GLN A 150 -11.35 -4.70 7.25
CA GLN A 150 -9.99 -4.13 7.08
C GLN A 150 -9.21 -4.12 8.41
N LEU A 151 -9.87 -3.77 9.51
CA LEU A 151 -9.27 -3.80 10.85
C LEU A 151 -8.75 -5.21 11.18
N GLU A 152 -9.64 -6.20 11.12
CA GLU A 152 -9.30 -7.61 11.35
C GLU A 152 -8.26 -8.10 10.35
N GLY A 153 -8.46 -7.82 9.05
CA GLY A 153 -7.61 -8.39 8.01
C GLY A 153 -6.21 -7.78 7.95
N LYS A 154 -6.02 -6.51 8.36
CA LYS A 154 -4.77 -5.78 8.05
C LYS A 154 -4.22 -4.93 9.18
N TYR A 155 -5.05 -4.34 10.04
CA TYR A 155 -4.61 -3.29 10.96
C TYR A 155 -4.40 -3.74 12.40
N LEU A 156 -5.26 -4.62 12.90
CA LEU A 156 -5.13 -5.11 14.26
C LEU A 156 -3.89 -5.99 14.40
N VAL A 157 -3.16 -5.81 15.52
CA VAL A 157 -2.03 -6.68 15.87
C VAL A 157 -2.55 -8.10 16.08
N GLN A 158 -1.92 -9.02 15.35
CA GLN A 158 -2.38 -10.39 15.22
C GLN A 158 -1.23 -11.33 14.89
N ASN A 159 -1.41 -12.60 15.18
CA ASN A 159 -0.55 -13.66 14.68
C ASN A 159 -1.07 -14.13 13.33
N ARG A 160 -0.30 -13.87 12.27
CA ARG A 160 -0.67 -14.18 10.88
C ARG A 160 -0.71 -15.67 10.59
N VAL A 161 -0.04 -16.50 11.39
CA VAL A 161 -0.01 -17.96 11.22
C VAL A 161 -1.18 -18.61 11.95
N THR A 162 -1.43 -18.22 13.21
CA THR A 162 -2.50 -18.82 14.02
C THR A 162 -3.86 -18.15 13.83
N GLY A 163 -3.91 -16.93 13.30
CA GLY A 163 -5.14 -16.13 13.16
C GLY A 163 -5.62 -15.49 14.47
N GLU A 164 -4.80 -15.51 15.52
CA GLU A 164 -5.09 -14.89 16.82
C GLU A 164 -5.03 -13.37 16.72
N ILE A 165 -6.08 -12.69 17.19
CA ILE A 165 -6.18 -11.23 17.25
C ILE A 165 -5.93 -10.80 18.69
N TYR A 166 -5.09 -9.78 18.91
CA TYR A 166 -4.66 -9.42 20.27
C TYR A 166 -5.29 -8.14 20.84
N GLU A 167 -5.98 -7.34 20.03
CA GLU A 167 -6.40 -5.98 20.40
C GLU A 167 -7.70 -5.55 19.73
N SER A 168 -8.25 -4.42 20.19
CA SER A 168 -9.41 -3.72 19.62
C SER A 168 -9.00 -2.44 18.91
N ALA A 169 -9.91 -1.84 18.14
CA ALA A 169 -9.61 -0.65 17.35
C ALA A 169 -9.32 0.59 18.22
N GLN A 170 -9.95 0.73 19.39
CA GLN A 170 -9.65 1.86 20.26
C GLN A 170 -8.24 1.79 20.86
N PHE A 171 -7.74 0.60 21.23
CA PHE A 171 -6.35 0.44 21.64
C PHE A 171 -5.38 0.75 20.50
N LEU A 172 -5.72 0.35 19.27
CA LEU A 172 -4.95 0.76 18.10
C LEU A 172 -4.86 2.30 18.03
N TYR A 173 -5.97 3.03 18.11
CA TYR A 173 -5.96 4.49 17.95
C TYR A 173 -5.22 5.21 19.07
N ILE A 174 -5.48 4.87 20.34
CA ILE A 174 -4.86 5.54 21.48
C ILE A 174 -3.36 5.27 21.54
N LEU A 175 -2.92 4.06 21.19
CA LEU A 175 -1.49 3.71 21.20
C LEU A 175 -0.74 4.26 19.99
N VAL A 176 -1.40 4.40 18.83
CA VAL A 176 -0.82 5.18 17.72
C VAL A 176 -0.60 6.63 18.17
N ALA A 177 -1.58 7.25 18.83
CA ALA A 177 -1.43 8.59 19.38
C ALA A 177 -0.29 8.67 20.40
N ALA A 178 -0.26 7.75 21.37
CA ALA A 178 0.77 7.69 22.41
C ALA A 178 2.19 7.57 21.84
N CYS A 179 2.42 6.68 20.86
CA CYS A 179 3.72 6.53 20.23
C CYS A 179 4.14 7.75 19.40
N LEU A 180 3.23 8.36 18.62
CA LEU A 180 3.59 9.51 17.78
C LEU A 180 3.95 10.76 18.59
N PHE A 181 3.36 10.91 19.79
CA PHE A 181 3.57 12.06 20.67
C PHE A 181 4.42 11.73 21.91
N SER A 182 5.08 10.55 21.98
CA SER A 182 5.79 10.13 23.20
C SER A 182 6.89 11.09 23.65
N ASN A 183 7.58 11.71 22.68
CA ASN A 183 8.67 12.66 22.90
C ASN A 183 8.21 14.11 23.16
N TYR A 184 6.90 14.39 23.23
CA TYR A 184 6.41 15.73 23.55
C TYR A 184 6.64 16.08 25.02
N PRO A 185 6.78 17.38 25.37
CA PRO A 185 6.85 17.82 26.76
C PRO A 185 5.64 17.33 27.56
N ARG A 186 5.87 16.84 28.79
CA ARG A 186 4.82 16.21 29.63
C ARG A 186 3.59 17.10 29.82
N GLU A 187 3.79 18.41 29.86
CA GLU A 187 2.76 19.43 30.04
C GLU A 187 1.73 19.45 28.89
N THR A 188 2.15 19.05 27.69
CA THR A 188 1.32 19.10 26.47
C THR A 188 1.04 17.73 25.87
N ARG A 189 1.89 16.74 26.16
CA ARG A 189 1.88 15.39 25.57
C ARG A 189 0.50 14.75 25.60
N LEU A 190 -0.12 14.61 26.77
CA LEU A 190 -1.42 13.93 26.89
C LEU A 190 -2.58 14.72 26.28
N SER A 191 -2.47 16.05 26.21
CA SER A 191 -3.43 16.89 25.46
C SER A 191 -3.39 16.58 23.97
N TYR A 192 -2.18 16.44 23.39
CA TYR A 192 -2.03 16.02 22.00
C TYR A 192 -2.50 14.59 21.75
N VAL A 193 -2.15 13.65 22.64
CA VAL A 193 -2.62 12.25 22.56
C VAL A 193 -4.15 12.21 22.50
N LYS A 194 -4.84 12.89 23.42
CA LYS A 194 -6.32 12.95 23.43
C LYS A 194 -6.88 13.55 22.14
N ARG A 195 -6.40 14.73 21.74
CA ARG A 195 -6.89 15.44 20.55
C ARG A 195 -6.70 14.61 19.28
N PHE A 196 -5.56 13.95 19.15
CA PHE A 196 -5.27 13.09 18.01
C PHE A 196 -6.13 11.82 18.04
N TYR A 197 -6.24 11.15 19.19
CA TYR A 197 -7.14 10.01 19.38
C TYR A 197 -8.58 10.36 18.97
N ASP A 198 -9.11 11.49 19.44
CA ASP A 198 -10.44 11.96 19.08
C ASP A 198 -10.57 12.17 17.57
N ALA A 199 -9.57 12.79 16.92
CA ALA A 199 -9.60 13.03 15.48
C ALA A 199 -9.62 11.73 14.66
N VAL A 200 -8.80 10.73 15.00
CA VAL A 200 -8.68 9.49 14.21
C VAL A 200 -9.80 8.49 14.52
N SER A 201 -10.23 8.38 15.77
CA SER A 201 -11.32 7.47 16.17
C SER A 201 -12.71 7.97 15.80
N THR A 202 -12.84 9.25 15.46
CA THR A 202 -14.07 9.85 14.88
C THR A 202 -13.94 10.15 13.38
N PHE A 203 -12.97 9.51 12.72
CA PHE A 203 -12.77 9.50 11.26
C PHE A 203 -12.51 10.87 10.62
N LYS A 204 -12.08 11.87 11.39
CA LYS A 204 -11.69 13.20 10.86
C LYS A 204 -10.33 13.15 10.17
N ILE A 205 -9.46 12.24 10.62
CA ILE A 205 -8.15 11.99 10.02
C ILE A 205 -8.03 10.50 9.71
N SER A 206 -7.73 10.17 8.45
CA SER A 206 -7.42 8.80 8.03
C SER A 206 -5.90 8.59 8.03
N LEU A 207 -5.47 7.43 8.52
CA LEU A 207 -4.05 7.08 8.60
C LEU A 207 -3.69 5.96 7.62
N PRO A 208 -2.50 6.02 6.97
CA PRO A 208 -2.00 4.95 6.12
C PRO A 208 -1.88 3.59 6.81
N THR A 209 -1.93 2.53 6.01
CA THR A 209 -1.87 1.13 6.49
C THR A 209 -0.62 0.81 7.32
N PRO A 210 0.61 1.21 6.94
CA PRO A 210 1.80 0.94 7.76
C PRO A 210 1.75 1.61 9.14
N ILE A 211 1.10 2.77 9.25
CA ILE A 211 0.91 3.47 10.52
C ILE A 211 -0.09 2.70 11.40
N MET A 212 -1.29 2.44 10.87
CA MET A 212 -2.36 1.73 11.56
C MET A 212 -1.93 0.34 12.08
N SER A 213 -1.14 -0.38 11.29
CA SER A 213 -0.68 -1.76 11.57
C SER A 213 0.66 -1.86 12.30
N GLY A 214 1.38 -0.76 12.51
CA GLY A 214 2.80 -0.80 12.84
C GLY A 214 3.24 0.05 14.03
N VAL A 215 2.70 1.26 14.21
CA VAL A 215 3.35 2.30 15.05
C VAL A 215 3.58 1.92 16.51
N ARG A 216 2.72 1.08 17.10
CA ARG A 216 2.84 0.61 18.49
C ARG A 216 3.62 -0.70 18.65
N THR A 217 4.05 -1.29 17.54
CA THR A 217 4.76 -2.58 17.51
C THR A 217 6.28 -2.36 17.44
N PRO A 218 7.10 -3.40 17.67
CA PRO A 218 8.56 -3.29 17.56
C PRO A 218 9.10 -2.87 16.18
N THR A 219 8.26 -2.93 15.13
CA THR A 219 8.66 -2.48 13.79
C THR A 219 8.70 -0.96 13.72
N ARG A 220 9.80 -0.38 13.21
CA ARG A 220 9.96 1.08 13.00
C ARG A 220 9.98 1.51 11.54
N GLN A 221 9.32 0.75 10.67
CA GLN A 221 9.12 1.14 9.27
C GLN A 221 7.65 1.42 8.97
N PHE A 222 7.34 2.67 8.66
CA PHE A 222 6.00 3.20 8.40
C PHE A 222 5.87 3.86 7.01
N SER A 223 6.94 3.91 6.23
CA SER A 223 6.93 4.45 4.87
C SER A 223 6.08 3.58 3.95
N SER A 224 5.02 4.17 3.39
CA SER A 224 4.12 3.48 2.45
C SER A 224 4.70 3.38 1.05
N CYS A 225 5.53 4.35 0.65
CA CYS A 225 6.09 4.46 -0.69
C CYS A 225 7.58 4.80 -0.62
N VAL A 226 8.37 4.15 -1.46
CA VAL A 226 9.82 4.41 -1.59
C VAL A 226 10.13 4.64 -3.07
N LEU A 227 10.91 5.68 -3.35
CA LEU A 227 11.36 6.05 -4.69
C LEU A 227 12.85 5.74 -4.80
N ILE A 228 13.25 5.00 -5.84
CA ILE A 228 14.62 4.55 -6.05
C ILE A 228 15.03 4.87 -7.49
N GLU A 229 16.09 5.67 -7.65
CA GLU A 229 16.68 5.98 -8.96
C GLU A 229 17.88 5.08 -9.24
N CYS A 230 17.82 4.35 -10.35
CA CYS A 230 18.89 3.48 -10.84
C CYS A 230 19.78 4.25 -11.82
N GLY A 231 21.09 4.26 -11.55
CA GLY A 231 22.10 4.70 -12.50
C GLY A 231 22.35 3.68 -13.61
N ASP A 232 23.19 4.06 -14.58
CA ASP A 232 23.60 3.22 -15.72
C ASP A 232 24.88 2.43 -15.41
N SER A 233 24.85 1.63 -14.35
CA SER A 233 25.97 0.78 -13.93
C SER A 233 25.48 -0.48 -13.22
N LEU A 234 26.29 -1.53 -13.22
CA LEU A 234 25.96 -2.77 -12.49
C LEU A 234 25.89 -2.55 -10.98
N ASP A 235 26.75 -1.68 -10.43
CA ASP A 235 26.73 -1.37 -8.99
C ASP A 235 25.43 -0.66 -8.60
N SER A 236 24.96 0.29 -9.41
CA SER A 236 23.67 0.95 -9.19
C SER A 236 22.49 0.01 -9.35
N ILE A 237 22.54 -0.90 -10.34
CA ILE A 237 21.50 -1.92 -10.56
C ILE A 237 21.42 -2.87 -9.35
N ASN A 238 22.57 -3.34 -8.84
CA ASN A 238 22.65 -4.22 -7.67
C ASN A 238 22.17 -3.51 -6.39
N ALA A 239 22.57 -2.26 -6.19
CA ALA A 239 22.12 -1.44 -5.06
C ALA A 239 20.60 -1.19 -5.12
N THR A 240 20.06 -0.90 -6.31
CA THR A 240 18.63 -0.73 -6.55
C THR A 240 17.86 -2.00 -6.21
N SER A 241 18.30 -3.15 -6.73
CA SER A 241 17.68 -4.46 -6.44
C SER A 241 17.69 -4.80 -4.95
N SER A 242 18.83 -4.58 -4.28
CA SER A 242 18.98 -4.81 -2.84
C SER A 242 18.05 -3.93 -2.01
N ALA A 243 17.93 -2.64 -2.37
CA ALA A 243 17.02 -1.71 -1.73
C ALA A 243 15.56 -2.11 -1.90
N ILE A 244 15.16 -2.55 -3.11
CA ILE A 244 13.82 -3.08 -3.40
C ILE A 244 13.48 -4.23 -2.45
N VAL A 245 14.34 -5.25 -2.35
CA VAL A 245 14.10 -6.43 -1.50
C VAL A 245 13.90 -6.00 -0.04
N LYS A 246 14.77 -5.13 0.47
CA LYS A 246 14.70 -4.63 1.85
C LYS A 246 13.37 -3.91 2.12
N TYR A 247 12.98 -2.97 1.25
CA TYR A 247 11.78 -2.16 1.48
C TYR A 247 10.47 -2.92 1.22
N VAL A 248 10.43 -3.84 0.28
CA VAL A 248 9.24 -4.69 0.06
C VAL A 248 9.00 -5.59 1.27
N SER A 249 10.05 -6.17 1.87
CA SER A 249 9.91 -6.97 3.10
C SER A 249 9.29 -6.17 4.27
N GLN A 250 9.46 -4.84 4.23
CA GLN A 250 9.03 -3.90 5.28
C GLN A 250 7.79 -3.08 4.90
N ARG A 251 6.93 -3.64 4.05
CA ARG A 251 5.61 -3.10 3.71
C ARG A 251 5.57 -1.89 2.75
N ALA A 252 6.63 -1.57 2.01
CA ALA A 252 6.61 -0.43 1.08
C ALA A 252 6.17 -0.81 -0.35
N GLY A 253 5.45 0.10 -1.02
CA GLY A 253 5.30 0.11 -2.48
C GLY A 253 6.45 0.88 -3.14
N ILE A 254 6.88 0.46 -4.33
CA ILE A 254 8.12 0.96 -4.93
C ILE A 254 7.87 1.77 -6.22
N GLY A 255 8.49 2.94 -6.34
CA GLY A 255 8.70 3.62 -7.62
C GLY A 255 10.16 3.48 -8.06
N ILE A 256 10.40 2.96 -9.26
CA ILE A 256 11.75 2.68 -9.77
C ILE A 256 12.00 3.56 -10.99
N ASN A 257 12.92 4.51 -10.93
CA ASN A 257 13.41 5.15 -12.16
C ASN A 257 14.55 4.32 -12.74
N ALA A 258 14.30 3.69 -13.89
CA ALA A 258 15.32 2.93 -14.61
C ALA A 258 15.49 3.44 -16.05
N GLY A 259 15.12 4.71 -16.27
CA GLY A 259 15.20 5.35 -17.58
C GLY A 259 16.61 5.75 -18.02
N ARG A 260 17.61 5.71 -17.12
CA ARG A 260 19.02 5.98 -17.45
C ARG A 260 19.76 4.77 -18.02
N ILE A 261 19.27 3.55 -17.79
CA ILE A 261 19.93 2.32 -18.25
C ILE A 261 20.06 2.37 -19.77
N ARG A 262 21.27 2.18 -20.29
CA ARG A 262 21.55 2.26 -21.73
C ARG A 262 20.82 1.17 -22.53
N ALA A 263 20.57 1.47 -23.80
CA ALA A 263 19.80 0.61 -24.68
C ALA A 263 20.54 -0.66 -25.12
N LEU A 264 19.78 -1.65 -25.61
CA LEU A 264 20.26 -2.86 -26.27
C LEU A 264 21.24 -2.51 -27.40
N GLY A 265 22.40 -3.17 -27.42
CA GLY A 265 23.44 -2.96 -28.43
C GLY A 265 24.37 -1.76 -28.19
N SER A 266 24.17 -0.99 -27.11
CA SER A 266 25.15 0.03 -26.71
C SER A 266 26.47 -0.62 -26.29
N PRO A 267 27.62 0.04 -26.52
CA PRO A 267 28.92 -0.53 -26.20
C PRO A 267 29.16 -0.59 -24.68
N ILE A 268 29.83 -1.65 -24.23
CA ILE A 268 30.38 -1.78 -22.87
C ILE A 268 31.90 -1.72 -22.97
N ARG A 269 32.55 -0.91 -22.11
CA ARG A 269 34.01 -0.78 -22.01
C ARG A 269 34.71 -0.62 -23.36
N GLY A 270 34.23 0.31 -24.19
CA GLY A 270 34.84 0.59 -25.50
C GLY A 270 34.64 -0.50 -26.56
N GLY A 271 33.73 -1.44 -26.36
CA GLY A 271 33.37 -2.48 -27.35
C GLY A 271 33.74 -3.90 -26.95
N GLU A 272 34.22 -4.15 -25.72
CA GLU A 272 34.50 -5.49 -25.21
C GLU A 272 33.25 -6.38 -25.17
N ALA A 273 32.07 -5.78 -24.97
CA ALA A 273 30.80 -6.48 -24.97
C ALA A 273 29.65 -5.59 -25.48
N PHE A 274 28.58 -6.24 -25.94
CA PHE A 274 27.32 -5.58 -26.29
C PHE A 274 26.37 -5.61 -25.10
N HIS A 275 25.75 -4.46 -24.79
CA HIS A 275 24.75 -4.36 -23.74
C HIS A 275 23.47 -5.12 -24.11
N THR A 276 22.94 -5.93 -23.19
CA THR A 276 21.76 -6.79 -23.40
C THR A 276 20.42 -6.06 -23.25
N GLY A 277 20.46 -4.75 -23.02
CA GLY A 277 19.29 -3.87 -22.97
C GLY A 277 18.62 -3.79 -21.60
N CYS A 278 17.52 -3.04 -21.54
CA CYS A 278 16.82 -2.75 -20.28
C CYS A 278 16.01 -3.95 -19.74
N ILE A 279 15.41 -4.75 -20.64
CA ILE A 279 14.41 -5.78 -20.28
C ILE A 279 14.96 -6.83 -19.29
N PRO A 280 16.18 -7.38 -19.44
CA PRO A 280 16.75 -8.31 -18.46
C PRO A 280 16.85 -7.72 -17.05
N PHE A 281 17.25 -6.44 -16.92
CA PHE A 281 17.30 -5.76 -15.63
C PHE A 281 15.90 -5.48 -15.07
N TYR A 282 14.93 -5.18 -15.93
CA TYR A 282 13.54 -4.99 -15.49
C TYR A 282 12.95 -6.31 -14.97
N LYS A 283 13.30 -7.46 -15.56
CA LYS A 283 12.98 -8.78 -15.00
C LYS A 283 13.63 -8.98 -13.63
N HIS A 284 14.89 -8.61 -13.47
CA HIS A 284 15.59 -8.70 -12.20
C HIS A 284 14.91 -7.85 -11.11
N PHE A 285 14.54 -6.61 -11.42
CA PHE A 285 13.75 -5.76 -10.52
C PHE A 285 12.38 -6.36 -10.20
N GLN A 286 11.68 -6.94 -11.18
CA GLN A 286 10.41 -7.64 -10.91
C GLN A 286 10.58 -8.79 -9.91
N THR A 287 11.63 -9.61 -10.05
CA THR A 287 11.90 -10.68 -9.08
C THR A 287 12.25 -10.14 -7.70
N ALA A 288 12.98 -9.03 -7.62
CA ALA A 288 13.25 -8.35 -6.35
C ALA A 288 11.95 -7.87 -5.68
N VAL A 289 11.03 -7.27 -6.45
CA VAL A 289 9.71 -6.81 -5.98
C VAL A 289 8.83 -7.96 -5.49
N LYS A 290 8.95 -9.16 -6.09
CA LYS A 290 8.14 -10.33 -5.75
C LYS A 290 8.80 -11.28 -4.75
N SER A 291 10.01 -10.97 -4.29
CA SER A 291 10.77 -11.82 -3.36
C SER A 291 10.14 -11.95 -1.97
N CYS A 292 9.34 -10.97 -1.54
CA CYS A 292 8.69 -10.94 -0.24
C CYS A 292 7.21 -10.51 -0.36
N SER A 293 6.37 -11.00 0.56
CA SER A 293 5.08 -10.35 0.81
C SER A 293 5.32 -9.07 1.61
N GLN A 294 4.56 -8.01 1.30
CA GLN A 294 4.60 -6.67 1.90
C GLN A 294 4.28 -6.77 3.41
N GLY A 295 5.28 -7.17 4.20
CA GLY A 295 5.23 -7.50 5.64
C GLY A 295 4.06 -8.40 6.07
N GLY A 296 3.73 -9.41 5.24
CA GLY A 296 2.64 -10.36 5.50
C GLY A 296 1.23 -9.84 5.26
N VAL A 297 1.06 -8.65 4.64
CA VAL A 297 -0.25 -8.00 4.46
C VAL A 297 -0.76 -8.05 3.00
N ARG A 298 0.11 -7.81 2.01
CA ARG A 298 -0.21 -7.80 0.55
C ARG A 298 0.99 -8.26 -0.28
N GLY A 299 0.82 -8.51 -1.58
CA GLY A 299 1.95 -8.78 -2.48
C GLY A 299 2.71 -7.49 -2.84
N GLY A 300 4.05 -7.56 -2.96
CA GLY A 300 4.88 -6.43 -3.38
C GLY A 300 4.48 -5.90 -4.77
N ALA A 301 4.47 -4.58 -4.93
CA ALA A 301 4.07 -3.90 -6.17
C ALA A 301 5.04 -2.75 -6.47
N ALA A 302 5.29 -2.52 -7.77
CA ALA A 302 6.17 -1.46 -8.23
C ALA A 302 5.69 -0.84 -9.54
N THR A 303 6.02 0.44 -9.72
CA THR A 303 5.94 1.15 -11.00
C THR A 303 7.33 1.56 -11.45
N LEU A 304 7.67 1.26 -12.70
CA LEU A 304 8.96 1.59 -13.29
C LEU A 304 8.83 2.73 -14.30
N PHE A 305 9.71 3.72 -14.24
CA PHE A 305 9.70 4.93 -15.06
C PHE A 305 10.80 4.94 -16.12
N TYR A 306 10.46 5.42 -17.32
CA TYR A 306 11.39 5.66 -18.43
C TYR A 306 10.89 6.79 -19.36
N PRO A 307 11.81 7.51 -20.06
CA PRO A 307 11.43 8.54 -21.01
C PRO A 307 10.79 7.98 -22.29
N MET A 308 9.81 8.70 -22.82
CA MET A 308 9.17 8.37 -24.11
C MET A 308 10.16 8.34 -25.28
N TRP A 309 11.25 9.10 -25.19
CA TRP A 309 12.30 9.14 -26.21
C TRP A 309 13.38 8.05 -26.04
N HIS A 310 13.23 7.12 -25.08
CA HIS A 310 14.19 6.03 -24.90
C HIS A 310 14.26 5.13 -26.15
N LEU A 311 15.46 4.70 -26.56
CA LEU A 311 15.65 3.89 -27.78
C LEU A 311 14.83 2.58 -27.78
N GLU A 312 14.64 1.98 -26.62
CA GLU A 312 13.84 0.74 -26.46
C GLU A 312 12.33 0.99 -26.25
N VAL A 313 11.83 2.23 -26.30
CA VAL A 313 10.46 2.58 -25.84
C VAL A 313 9.36 1.70 -26.42
N GLU A 314 9.40 1.36 -27.71
CA GLU A 314 8.38 0.52 -28.35
C GLU A 314 8.33 -0.88 -27.73
N SER A 315 9.49 -1.42 -27.34
CA SER A 315 9.59 -2.69 -26.61
C SER A 315 9.17 -2.56 -25.14
N LEU A 316 9.47 -1.42 -24.50
CA LEU A 316 9.12 -1.15 -23.11
C LEU A 316 7.61 -0.96 -22.90
N LEU A 317 6.91 -0.36 -23.88
CA LEU A 317 5.47 -0.12 -23.83
C LEU A 317 4.66 -1.43 -23.79
N VAL A 318 5.13 -2.48 -24.46
CA VAL A 318 4.42 -3.76 -24.60
C VAL A 318 4.81 -4.80 -23.53
N LEU A 319 5.56 -4.43 -22.50
CA LEU A 319 6.05 -5.37 -21.48
C LEU A 319 4.93 -6.07 -20.69
N LYS A 320 3.77 -5.40 -20.54
CA LYS A 320 2.58 -5.96 -19.88
C LYS A 320 1.65 -6.72 -20.82
N ASN A 321 1.84 -6.61 -22.14
CA ASN A 321 0.97 -7.24 -23.12
C ASN A 321 0.93 -8.76 -22.89
N ASN A 322 -0.28 -9.35 -22.85
CA ASN A 322 -0.45 -10.77 -22.59
C ASN A 322 0.08 -11.64 -23.73
N ARG A 323 0.07 -11.15 -24.98
CA ARG A 323 0.66 -11.82 -26.13
C ARG A 323 2.13 -11.46 -26.27
N GLY A 324 2.99 -12.44 -26.56
CA GLY A 324 4.44 -12.27 -26.71
C GLY A 324 5.20 -13.48 -26.16
N VAL A 325 6.53 -13.43 -26.26
CA VAL A 325 7.41 -14.46 -25.70
C VAL A 325 7.83 -14.08 -24.29
N GLU A 326 8.06 -15.05 -23.40
CA GLU A 326 8.43 -14.71 -22.01
C GLU A 326 9.72 -13.89 -21.93
N GLY A 327 10.67 -14.07 -22.85
CA GLY A 327 11.92 -13.29 -22.89
C GLY A 327 11.72 -11.77 -22.98
N ASN A 328 10.67 -11.30 -23.66
CA ASN A 328 10.42 -9.88 -23.91
C ASN A 328 9.21 -9.32 -23.12
N ARG A 329 8.87 -9.94 -21.98
CA ARG A 329 7.73 -9.55 -21.15
C ARG A 329 8.08 -9.44 -19.67
N VAL A 330 7.48 -8.45 -19.01
CA VAL A 330 7.67 -8.16 -17.58
C VAL A 330 6.31 -7.67 -17.05
N ARG A 331 5.38 -8.60 -16.84
CA ARG A 331 3.95 -8.27 -16.69
C ARG A 331 3.52 -7.85 -15.29
N HIS A 332 4.33 -8.16 -14.27
CA HIS A 332 3.98 -8.01 -12.86
C HIS A 332 4.55 -6.74 -12.20
N MET A 333 5.00 -5.78 -13.01
CA MET A 333 5.22 -4.38 -12.63
C MET A 333 4.37 -3.47 -13.52
N ASP A 334 4.04 -2.29 -13.03
CA ASP A 334 3.39 -1.24 -13.82
C ASP A 334 4.45 -0.27 -14.38
N TYR A 335 4.09 0.58 -15.33
CA TYR A 335 5.06 1.45 -16.02
C TYR A 335 4.59 2.89 -16.08
N GLY A 336 5.48 3.85 -15.87
CA GLY A 336 5.24 5.28 -16.02
C GLY A 336 6.05 5.85 -17.18
N VAL A 337 5.37 6.21 -18.27
CA VAL A 337 5.99 6.85 -19.43
C VAL A 337 6.14 8.34 -19.14
N GLN A 338 7.38 8.82 -19.27
CA GLN A 338 7.72 10.21 -18.96
C GLN A 338 7.70 11.04 -20.24
N ILE A 339 6.95 12.14 -20.21
CA ILE A 339 6.62 12.97 -21.38
C ILE A 339 6.79 14.44 -21.00
N ASN A 340 7.23 15.27 -21.95
CA ASN A 340 7.24 16.73 -21.81
C ASN A 340 6.55 17.39 -23.02
N LYS A 341 6.46 18.72 -22.98
CA LYS A 341 5.88 19.58 -24.01
C LYS A 341 6.41 19.29 -25.43
N LEU A 342 7.70 19.02 -25.61
CA LEU A 342 8.26 18.77 -26.94
C LEU A 342 7.63 17.52 -27.58
N MET A 343 7.50 16.43 -26.81
CA MET A 343 6.90 15.18 -27.30
C MET A 343 5.44 15.40 -27.74
N TYR A 344 4.65 16.12 -26.95
CA TYR A 344 3.28 16.50 -27.33
C TYR A 344 3.24 17.41 -28.56
N THR A 345 4.18 18.35 -28.68
CA THR A 345 4.26 19.25 -29.85
C THR A 345 4.55 18.47 -31.13
N ARG A 346 5.41 17.44 -31.08
CA ARG A 346 5.64 16.53 -32.22
C ARG A 346 4.36 15.81 -32.63
N LEU A 347 3.58 15.32 -31.67
CA LEU A 347 2.27 14.71 -31.94
C LEU A 347 1.32 15.68 -32.65
N LEU A 348 1.13 16.88 -32.10
CA LEU A 348 0.18 17.87 -32.62
C LEU A 348 0.54 18.34 -34.04
N LYS A 349 1.83 18.45 -34.35
CA LYS A 349 2.32 18.84 -35.67
C LYS A 349 2.43 17.67 -36.66
N GLY A 350 2.10 16.44 -36.25
CA GLY A 350 2.27 15.24 -37.08
C GLY A 350 3.72 14.95 -37.45
N GLY A 351 4.67 15.37 -36.61
CA GLY A 351 6.10 15.16 -36.82
C GLY A 351 6.60 13.82 -36.28
N ASP A 352 7.92 13.64 -36.38
CA ASP A 352 8.61 12.47 -35.84
C ASP A 352 9.10 12.70 -34.41
N ILE A 353 9.23 11.62 -33.65
CA ILE A 353 9.99 11.55 -32.40
C ILE A 353 11.25 10.75 -32.69
N THR A 354 12.40 11.30 -32.30
CA THR A 354 13.69 10.60 -32.39
C THR A 354 14.01 9.92 -31.06
N LEU A 355 14.35 8.65 -31.13
CA LEU A 355 14.65 7.80 -30.01
C LEU A 355 16.18 7.69 -29.84
N PHE A 356 16.64 7.78 -28.60
CA PHE A 356 18.07 7.75 -28.25
C PHE A 356 18.34 6.83 -27.07
N SER A 357 19.52 6.22 -27.03
CA SER A 357 20.03 5.65 -25.78
C SER A 357 20.51 6.80 -24.89
N PRO A 358 20.12 6.89 -23.60
CA PRO A 358 20.58 7.96 -22.71
C PRO A 358 22.12 8.08 -22.62
N SER A 359 22.85 6.99 -22.87
CA SER A 359 24.32 6.95 -22.90
C SER A 359 24.94 7.78 -24.03
N ASP A 360 24.20 8.00 -25.12
CA ASP A 360 24.74 8.53 -26.37
C ASP A 360 24.43 10.03 -26.56
N VAL A 361 23.66 10.61 -25.63
CA VAL A 361 23.14 12.00 -25.69
C VAL A 361 23.47 12.76 -24.39
N PRO A 362 24.74 13.18 -24.18
CA PRO A 362 25.17 13.82 -22.95
C PRO A 362 24.30 15.02 -22.55
N GLY A 363 23.89 15.08 -21.28
CA GLY A 363 23.07 16.17 -20.73
C GLY A 363 21.59 16.13 -21.12
N LEU A 364 21.19 15.38 -22.15
CA LEU A 364 19.79 15.34 -22.60
C LEU A 364 18.84 14.80 -21.53
N TYR A 365 19.25 13.73 -20.83
CA TYR A 365 18.43 13.13 -19.78
C TYR A 365 18.19 14.09 -18.62
N ASP A 366 19.19 14.88 -18.21
CA ASP A 366 19.04 15.82 -17.10
C ASP A 366 18.17 17.03 -17.51
N ALA A 367 18.42 17.58 -18.70
CA ALA A 367 17.64 18.69 -19.25
C ALA A 367 16.15 18.32 -19.40
N PHE A 368 15.85 17.07 -19.79
CA PHE A 368 14.47 16.59 -19.96
C PHE A 368 13.56 16.86 -18.75
N PHE A 369 14.12 16.82 -17.54
CA PHE A 369 13.40 17.15 -16.31
C PHE A 369 13.61 18.60 -15.87
N ALA A 370 14.86 19.08 -15.93
CA ALA A 370 15.24 20.31 -15.24
C ALA A 370 15.13 21.60 -16.09
N ASP A 371 15.33 21.51 -17.40
CA ASP A 371 15.40 22.68 -18.29
C ASP A 371 14.84 22.32 -19.69
N GLN A 372 13.64 22.80 -19.98
CA GLN A 372 12.94 22.47 -21.21
C GLN A 372 13.54 23.15 -22.45
N ASP A 373 14.13 24.34 -22.29
CA ASP A 373 14.76 25.06 -23.40
C ASP A 373 16.08 24.39 -23.77
N GLU A 374 16.87 23.99 -22.77
CA GLU A 374 18.09 23.20 -22.98
C GLU A 374 17.78 21.81 -23.53
N PHE A 375 16.69 21.17 -23.09
CA PHE A 375 16.25 19.91 -23.66
C PHE A 375 15.91 20.06 -25.14
N GLU A 376 15.14 21.06 -25.53
CA GLU A 376 14.80 21.30 -26.95
C GLU A 376 16.06 21.56 -27.78
N ARG A 377 17.00 22.37 -27.27
CA ARG A 377 18.27 22.65 -27.94
C ARG A 377 19.12 21.40 -28.14
N LEU A 378 19.32 20.60 -27.09
CA LEU A 378 20.10 19.35 -27.15
C LEU A 378 19.40 18.30 -28.02
N TYR A 379 18.09 18.16 -27.90
CA TYR A 379 17.31 17.19 -28.66
C TYR A 379 17.45 17.44 -30.16
N VAL A 380 17.21 18.68 -30.61
CA VAL A 380 17.35 19.05 -32.04
C VAL A 380 18.80 18.95 -32.50
N LYS A 381 19.78 19.30 -31.66
CA LYS A 381 21.21 19.09 -31.96
C LYS A 381 21.49 17.61 -32.26
N TYR A 382 21.07 16.72 -31.38
CA TYR A 382 21.35 15.29 -31.51
C TYR A 382 20.52 14.62 -32.62
N GLU A 383 19.35 15.14 -32.97
CA GLU A 383 18.60 14.68 -34.16
C GLU A 383 19.36 14.90 -35.47
N ASN A 384 20.15 15.97 -35.55
CA ASN A 384 20.92 16.36 -36.73
C ASN A 384 22.37 15.82 -36.73
N ASP A 385 22.79 15.13 -35.68
CA ASP A 385 24.15 14.59 -35.57
C ASP A 385 24.20 13.13 -36.04
N ASP A 386 24.62 12.90 -37.28
CA ASP A 386 24.66 11.56 -37.90
C ASP A 386 25.62 10.57 -37.22
N SER A 387 26.50 11.04 -36.33
CA SER A 387 27.37 10.16 -35.54
C SER A 387 26.65 9.46 -34.38
N ILE A 388 25.48 9.98 -33.97
CA ILE A 388 24.71 9.46 -32.84
C ILE A 388 23.75 8.36 -33.30
N ARG A 389 23.78 7.22 -32.59
CA ARG A 389 22.80 6.16 -32.78
C ARG A 389 21.41 6.64 -32.41
N LYS A 390 20.49 6.58 -33.38
CA LYS A 390 19.11 7.05 -33.22
C LYS A 390 18.12 6.27 -34.08
N GLN A 391 16.85 6.32 -33.72
CA GLN A 391 15.74 5.78 -34.52
C GLN A 391 14.63 6.83 -34.60
N ARG A 392 14.02 7.02 -35.77
CA ARG A 392 12.85 7.91 -35.93
C ARG A 392 11.57 7.08 -35.97
N VAL A 393 10.55 7.57 -35.27
CA VAL A 393 9.20 7.00 -35.28
C VAL A 393 8.19 8.15 -35.42
N LYS A 394 7.09 7.93 -36.13
CA LYS A 394 6.05 8.96 -36.20
C LYS A 394 5.46 9.15 -34.82
N ALA A 395 5.28 10.41 -34.40
CA ALA A 395 4.73 10.70 -33.09
C ALA A 395 3.33 10.07 -32.90
N VAL A 396 2.50 10.10 -33.94
CA VAL A 396 1.15 9.48 -33.93
C VAL A 396 1.22 7.98 -33.66
N GLU A 397 2.18 7.26 -34.25
CA GLU A 397 2.33 5.81 -34.06
C GLU A 397 2.78 5.50 -32.63
N LEU A 398 3.79 6.21 -32.11
CA LEU A 398 4.30 5.99 -30.76
C LEU A 398 3.25 6.33 -29.68
N PHE A 399 2.55 7.46 -29.82
CA PHE A 399 1.46 7.81 -28.91
C PHE A 399 0.29 6.83 -29.00
N SER A 400 -0.05 6.34 -30.20
CA SER A 400 -1.10 5.33 -30.38
C SER A 400 -0.73 4.02 -29.70
N LEU A 401 0.51 3.55 -29.86
CA LEU A 401 1.01 2.35 -29.18
C LEU A 401 0.93 2.50 -27.66
N MET A 402 1.41 3.63 -27.12
CA MET A 402 1.34 3.91 -25.68
C MET A 402 -0.10 3.91 -25.16
N MET A 403 -1.00 4.60 -25.85
CA MET A 403 -2.40 4.71 -25.44
C MET A 403 -3.17 3.40 -25.62
N GLN A 404 -2.81 2.58 -26.61
CA GLN A 404 -3.38 1.25 -26.81
C GLN A 404 -2.98 0.30 -25.67
N GLU A 405 -1.70 0.25 -25.29
CA GLU A 405 -1.24 -0.57 -24.15
C GLU A 405 -1.77 -0.05 -22.80
N ARG A 406 -1.94 1.28 -22.68
CA ARG A 406 -2.65 1.88 -21.55
C ARG A 406 -4.11 1.46 -21.51
N ALA A 407 -4.83 1.46 -22.63
CA ALA A 407 -6.23 1.08 -22.69
C ALA A 407 -6.44 -0.42 -22.43
N SER A 408 -5.54 -1.28 -22.92
CA SER A 408 -5.65 -2.73 -22.76
C SER A 408 -5.36 -3.19 -21.32
N THR A 409 -4.40 -2.55 -20.65
CA THR A 409 -3.94 -2.97 -19.31
C THR A 409 -4.44 -2.09 -18.18
N GLY A 410 -4.75 -0.82 -18.44
CA GLY A 410 -5.00 0.21 -17.43
C GLY A 410 -3.77 0.62 -16.61
N ARG A 411 -2.57 0.11 -16.95
CA ARG A 411 -1.38 0.12 -16.08
C ARG A 411 -0.09 0.59 -16.78
N ILE A 412 -0.26 1.29 -17.90
CA ILE A 412 0.75 2.16 -18.50
C ILE A 412 0.35 3.59 -18.15
N TYR A 413 1.08 4.20 -17.22
CA TYR A 413 0.85 5.53 -16.67
C TYR A 413 1.65 6.59 -17.42
N ILE A 414 1.32 7.85 -17.17
CA ILE A 414 1.95 9.02 -17.79
C ILE A 414 2.42 9.95 -16.67
N GLN A 415 3.65 10.44 -16.80
CA GLN A 415 4.21 11.51 -15.98
C GLN A 415 4.61 12.68 -16.88
N ASN A 416 4.00 13.85 -16.67
CA ASN A 416 4.37 15.09 -17.34
C ASN A 416 5.55 15.73 -16.59
N VAL A 417 6.77 15.45 -17.04
CA VAL A 417 7.98 15.75 -16.26
C VAL A 417 8.29 17.24 -16.19
N ASP A 418 7.87 18.00 -17.19
CA ASP A 418 7.96 19.45 -17.21
C ASP A 418 7.04 20.06 -16.15
N HIS A 419 5.79 19.61 -16.04
CA HIS A 419 4.86 20.06 -15.00
C HIS A 419 5.35 19.69 -13.60
N CYS A 420 5.91 18.49 -13.43
CA CYS A 420 6.50 18.04 -12.16
C CYS A 420 7.68 18.90 -11.67
N ASN A 421 8.29 19.72 -12.52
CA ASN A 421 9.46 20.53 -12.16
C ASN A 421 9.18 22.04 -12.24
N THR A 422 8.35 22.50 -13.19
CA THR A 422 7.94 23.91 -13.30
C THR A 422 6.91 24.32 -12.25
N HIS A 423 6.09 23.38 -11.76
CA HIS A 423 5.14 23.60 -10.68
C HIS A 423 5.45 22.65 -9.50
N SER A 424 6.63 22.85 -8.93
CA SER A 424 7.20 22.01 -7.88
C SER A 424 7.62 22.85 -6.67
N PRO A 425 7.60 22.29 -5.45
CA PRO A 425 8.25 22.92 -4.30
C PRO A 425 9.79 22.83 -4.35
N PHE A 426 10.35 22.11 -5.33
CA PHE A 426 11.79 21.90 -5.46
C PHE A 426 12.39 22.73 -6.60
N ASP A 427 13.59 23.27 -6.37
CA ASP A 427 14.41 23.86 -7.43
C ASP A 427 14.96 22.74 -8.33
N PRO A 428 14.59 22.68 -9.62
CA PRO A 428 15.02 21.63 -10.52
C PRO A 428 16.52 21.65 -10.84
N VAL A 429 17.22 22.75 -10.60
CA VAL A 429 18.68 22.83 -10.77
C VAL A 429 19.40 22.05 -9.66
N VAL A 430 18.82 22.06 -8.44
CA VAL A 430 19.43 21.45 -7.25
C VAL A 430 18.89 20.04 -7.01
N ALA A 431 17.56 19.88 -7.07
CA ALA A 431 16.87 18.67 -6.65
C ALA A 431 15.63 18.43 -7.54
N PRO A 432 15.82 18.08 -8.83
CA PRO A 432 14.71 17.86 -9.74
C PRO A 432 13.93 16.58 -9.38
N VAL A 433 12.64 16.59 -9.71
CA VAL A 433 11.79 15.41 -9.64
C VAL A 433 11.92 14.64 -10.95
N ARG A 434 12.50 13.43 -10.88
CA ARG A 434 12.74 12.58 -12.06
C ARG A 434 11.89 11.31 -12.14
N GLN A 435 10.97 11.11 -11.22
CA GLN A 435 10.05 9.96 -11.22
C GLN A 435 8.85 10.22 -10.32
N SER A 436 7.98 9.22 -10.19
CA SER A 436 6.94 9.17 -9.15
C SER A 436 7.07 7.87 -8.33
N ASN A 437 6.14 7.64 -7.41
CA ASN A 437 5.93 6.36 -6.73
C ASN A 437 5.00 5.40 -7.51
N LEU A 438 4.65 4.28 -6.86
CA LEU A 438 3.72 3.24 -7.36
C LEU A 438 2.36 3.76 -7.87
N CYS A 439 1.80 4.79 -7.23
CA CYS A 439 0.43 5.24 -7.49
C CYS A 439 0.34 6.62 -8.16
N LEU A 440 1.48 7.16 -8.62
CA LEU A 440 1.61 8.39 -9.42
C LEU A 440 1.26 9.70 -8.68
N GLU A 441 1.22 9.70 -7.36
CA GLU A 441 0.88 10.87 -6.53
C GLU A 441 2.08 11.52 -5.82
N ILE A 442 3.21 10.81 -5.69
CA ILE A 442 4.40 11.32 -4.98
C ILE A 442 5.47 11.75 -5.97
N ALA A 443 5.80 13.04 -5.97
CA ALA A 443 6.81 13.67 -6.79
C ALA A 443 7.94 14.22 -5.90
N LEU A 444 9.00 13.43 -5.69
CA LEU A 444 10.13 13.80 -4.81
C LEU A 444 11.48 13.67 -5.53
N PRO A 445 12.49 14.44 -5.12
CA PRO A 445 13.84 14.31 -5.66
C PRO A 445 14.47 12.97 -5.28
N THR A 446 15.28 12.44 -6.19
CA THR A 446 16.06 11.21 -6.00
C THR A 446 17.49 11.42 -6.47
N GLN A 447 18.39 10.59 -5.96
CA GLN A 447 19.76 10.45 -6.47
C GLN A 447 20.04 8.99 -6.73
N THR A 448 20.96 8.72 -7.65
CA THR A 448 21.34 7.34 -8.00
C THR A 448 21.95 6.63 -6.80
N ALA A 449 21.62 5.35 -6.64
CA ALA A 449 22.03 4.55 -5.48
C ALA A 449 23.56 4.43 -5.29
N GLU A 450 24.39 4.69 -6.32
CA GLU A 450 25.86 4.74 -6.19
C GLU A 450 26.35 5.89 -5.33
N ARG A 451 25.65 7.03 -5.38
CA ARG A 451 26.09 8.25 -4.67
C ARG A 451 25.86 8.18 -3.16
N CYS A 452 24.97 7.28 -2.70
CA CYS A 452 24.73 7.04 -1.28
C CYS A 452 25.78 6.15 -0.61
N GLN A 453 26.66 5.50 -1.38
CA GLN A 453 27.73 4.63 -0.84
C GLN A 453 29.08 5.35 -0.66
N ARG A 454 29.19 6.62 -1.05
CA ARG A 454 30.40 7.43 -0.90
C ARG A 454 30.27 8.48 0.18
#